data_AF-A0A2V5W1B7-F1
#
_entry.id   AF-A0A2V5W1B7-F1
#
_cell.length_a   1.000
_cell.length_b   1.000
_cell.length_c   1.000
_cell.angle_alpha   90.00
_cell.angle_beta   90.00
_cell.angle_gamma   90.00
#
_symmetry.space_group_name_H-M   'P 1'
#
loop_
_entity.id
_entity.type
_entity.pdbx_description
1 polymer ?
#
loop_
_entity_poly.entity_id
_entity_poly.type
_entity_poly.pdbx_seq_one_letter_code
_entity_poly.pdbx_strand_id
1 'polypeptide(L)'
;RGNKVRVQLQFRGREMAHQEFGMQLMEKVRDDLAGMSQVEMEPKIAGRNVTMTLSPLPAARRKRRFSVAADDRPETVPDNGTEASEQA
;
A
#
# COMPACT_ATOMS: atom_id res chain seq x y z
N ARG A 1 -11.57 -5.70 -4.14
CA ARG A 1 -11.10 -6.19 -2.80
C ARG A 1 -10.28 -5.09 -2.14
N GLY A 2 -10.32 -4.95 -0.81
CA GLY A 2 -9.46 -4.02 -0.08
C GLY A 2 -8.62 -4.83 0.90
N ASN A 3 -7.30 -4.63 0.89
CA ASN A 3 -6.40 -5.33 1.79
C ASN A 3 -5.89 -4.36 2.85
N LYS A 4 -5.75 -4.85 4.09
CA LYS A 4 -5.00 -4.16 5.14
C LYS A 4 -3.53 -4.14 4.73
N VAL A 5 -2.86 -3.00 4.92
CA VAL A 5 -1.47 -2.80 4.53
C VAL A 5 -0.68 -2.36 5.75
N ARG A 6 0.48 -2.98 5.95
CA ARG A 6 1.46 -2.55 6.94
C ARG A 6 2.62 -1.87 6.22
N VAL A 7 2.82 -0.60 6.52
CA VAL A 7 3.95 0.18 6.03
C VAL A 7 5.05 0.12 7.08
N GLN A 8 6.27 -0.23 6.67
CA GLN A 8 7.42 -0.29 7.55
C GLN A 8 8.59 0.45 6.92
N LEU A 9 9.13 1.40 7.66
CA LEU A 9 10.40 2.06 7.41
C LEU A 9 11.47 1.37 8.24
N GLN A 10 12.67 1.18 7.69
CA GLN A 10 13.83 0.70 8.43
C GLN A 10 14.97 1.68 8.27
N PHE A 11 15.50 2.19 9.38
CA PHE A 11 16.69 3.02 9.39
C PHE A 11 17.95 2.17 9.19
N ARG A 12 18.90 2.65 8.39
CA ARG A 12 20.18 1.98 8.14
C ARG A 12 21.36 2.90 8.45
N GLY A 13 22.34 2.38 9.20
CA GLY A 13 23.59 3.09 9.48
C GLY A 13 23.38 4.46 10.13
N ARG A 14 23.81 5.52 9.43
CA ARG A 14 23.78 6.92 9.92
C ARG A 14 22.38 7.53 10.00
N GLU A 15 21.39 6.92 9.36
CA GLU A 15 20.01 7.41 9.38
C GLU A 15 19.36 7.30 10.77
N MET A 16 19.92 6.44 11.64
CA MET A 16 19.48 6.30 13.03
C MET A 16 19.61 7.58 13.85
N ALA A 17 20.50 8.49 13.47
CA ALA A 17 20.64 9.79 14.12
C ALA A 17 19.49 10.75 13.78
N HIS A 18 18.76 10.49 12.69
CA HIS A 18 17.70 11.37 12.18
C HIS A 18 16.35 10.64 12.10
N GLN A 19 15.89 10.13 13.24
CA GLN A 19 14.60 9.45 13.34
C GLN A 19 13.43 10.38 12.99
N GLU A 20 13.60 11.68 13.20
CA GLU A 20 12.64 12.74 12.84
C GLU A 20 12.25 12.71 11.35
N PHE A 21 13.20 12.50 10.44
CA PHE A 21 12.90 12.42 9.01
C PHE A 21 12.09 11.17 8.67
N GLY A 22 12.33 10.06 9.37
CA GLY A 22 11.53 8.85 9.20
C GLY A 22 10.08 9.04 9.66
N MET A 23 9.87 9.78 10.75
CA MET A 23 8.52 10.14 11.22
C MET A 23 7.81 11.07 10.24
N GLN A 24 8.47 12.13 9.77
CA GLN A 24 7.93 13.05 8.77
C GLN A 24 7.56 12.34 7.47
N LEU A 25 8.38 11.38 7.03
CA LEU A 25 8.09 10.58 5.85
C LEU A 25 6.83 9.72 6.04
N MET A 26 6.67 9.11 7.22
CA MET A 26 5.47 8.32 7.53
C MET A 26 4.21 9.18 7.61
N GLU A 27 4.31 10.40 8.14
CA GLU A 27 3.21 11.38 8.10
C GLU A 27 2.84 11.78 6.68
N LYS A 28 3.83 12.01 5.81
CA LYS A 28 3.56 12.27 4.39
C LYS A 28 2.82 11.12 3.71
N VAL A 29 3.25 9.88 3.97
CA VAL A 29 2.58 8.67 3.46
C VAL A 29 1.13 8.58 3.96
N ARG A 30 0.89 8.88 5.23
CA ARG A 30 -0.47 8.96 5.79
C ARG A 30 -1.32 9.96 5.01
N ASP A 31 -0.82 11.17 4.82
CA ASP A 31 -1.58 12.26 4.20
C ASP A 31 -1.88 11.98 2.71
N ASP A 32 -0.93 11.36 2.00
CA ASP A 32 -1.12 10.92 0.61
C ASP A 32 -2.19 9.82 0.51
N LEU A 33 -2.27 8.93 1.51
CA LEU A 33 -3.20 7.81 1.54
C LEU A 33 -4.52 8.08 2.26
N ALA A 34 -4.70 9.26 2.88
CA ALA A 34 -5.90 9.63 3.63
C ALA A 34 -7.21 9.54 2.81
N GLY A 35 -7.13 9.70 1.48
CA GLY A 35 -8.27 9.58 0.57
C GLY A 35 -8.67 8.14 0.20
N MET A 36 -7.84 7.14 0.53
CA MET A 36 -8.04 5.72 0.16
C MET A 36 -8.04 4.78 1.36
N SER A 37 -7.36 5.14 2.45
CA SER A 37 -7.22 4.34 3.65
C SER A 37 -7.37 5.17 4.92
N GLN A 38 -7.79 4.50 5.98
CA GLN A 38 -7.82 4.98 7.34
C GLN A 38 -6.62 4.41 8.12
N VAL A 39 -6.00 5.23 8.96
CA VAL A 39 -4.94 4.76 9.88
C VAL A 39 -5.58 3.95 11.00
N GLU A 40 -5.10 2.72 11.17
CA GLU A 40 -5.47 1.86 12.30
C GLU A 40 -4.43 1.92 13.41
N MET A 41 -3.15 1.98 13.03
CA MET A 41 -2.04 2.18 13.95
C MET A 41 -1.19 3.33 13.45
N GLU A 42 -1.08 4.37 14.27
CA GLU A 42 -0.18 5.51 14.04
C GLU A 42 1.28 5.06 13.88
N PRO A 43 2.10 5.82 13.12
CA PRO A 43 3.50 5.50 12.96
C PRO A 43 4.21 5.51 14.32
N LYS A 44 4.80 4.36 14.66
CA LYS A 44 5.57 4.19 15.90
C LYS A 44 6.95 3.64 15.62
N ILE A 45 7.94 4.21 16.31
CA ILE A 45 9.32 3.72 16.30
C ILE A 45 9.41 2.49 17.20
N ALA A 46 9.90 1.39 16.63
CA ALA A 46 10.16 0.12 17.29
C ALA A 46 11.61 -0.31 16.95
N GLY A 47 12.55 0.07 17.82
CA GLY A 47 13.98 -0.16 17.61
C GLY A 47 14.48 0.60 16.37
N ARG A 48 14.93 -0.14 15.35
CA ARG A 48 15.41 0.42 14.08
C ARG A 48 14.33 0.61 13.01
N ASN A 49 13.08 0.28 13.31
CA ASN A 49 11.99 0.33 12.36
C ASN A 49 10.94 1.36 12.79
N VAL A 50 10.28 2.00 11.85
CA VAL A 50 9.00 2.71 12.06
C VAL A 50 7.92 1.90 11.40
N THR A 51 6.82 1.63 12.10
CA THR A 51 5.72 0.82 11.53
C THR A 51 4.41 1.57 11.67
N MET A 52 3.58 1.52 10.62
CA MET A 52 2.23 2.07 10.55
C MET A 52 1.31 1.05 9.88
N THR A 53 0.06 0.96 10.32
CA THR A 53 -0.93 0.04 9.72
C THR A 53 -2.11 0.83 9.18
N LEU A 54 -2.45 0.57 7.93
CA LEU A 54 -3.51 1.21 7.18
C LEU A 54 -4.59 0.20 6.83
N SER A 55 -5.83 0.59 7.04
CA SER A 55 -7.02 -0.16 6.65
C SER A 55 -7.71 0.55 5.48
N PRO A 56 -8.13 -0.18 4.43
CA PRO A 56 -8.72 0.45 3.25
C PRO A 56 -10.11 0.99 3.58
N LEU A 57 -10.44 2.18 3.07
CA LEU A 57 -11.80 2.73 3.19
C LEU A 57 -12.83 1.86 2.44
N PRO A 58 -14.14 1.99 2.71
CA PRO A 58 -15.18 1.36 1.91
C PRO A 58 -15.07 1.77 0.44
N ALA A 59 -15.37 0.85 -0.50
CA ALA A 59 -15.18 1.08 -1.94
C ALA A 59 -15.86 2.36 -2.45
N ALA A 60 -17.00 2.75 -1.86
CA ALA A 60 -17.75 3.95 -2.21
C ALA A 60 -17.06 5.28 -1.85
N ARG A 61 -16.05 5.29 -0.96
CA ARG A 61 -15.40 6.51 -0.46
C ARG A 61 -13.94 6.67 -0.87
N ARG A 62 -13.40 5.76 -1.70
CA ARG A 62 -11.99 5.80 -2.11
C ARG A 62 -11.79 6.80 -3.23
N LYS A 63 -11.02 7.87 -2.99
CA LYS A 63 -10.59 8.81 -4.01
C LYS A 63 -9.13 8.54 -4.36
N ARG A 64 -8.87 8.02 -5.56
CA ARG A 64 -7.49 7.79 -6.04
C ARG A 64 -6.84 9.14 -6.35
N ARG A 65 -5.77 9.48 -5.62
CA ARG A 65 -4.97 10.69 -5.86
C ARG A 65 -3.89 10.47 -6.92
N PHE A 66 -3.37 9.25 -7.01
CA PHE A 66 -2.43 8.82 -8.04
C PHE A 66 -3.19 8.00 -9.08
N SER A 67 -3.45 8.61 -10.24
CA SER A 67 -3.82 7.86 -11.43
C SER A 67 -2.53 7.40 -12.09
N VAL A 68 -2.30 6.09 -12.13
CA VAL A 68 -1.38 5.52 -13.13
C VAL A 68 -1.92 5.98 -14.48
N ALA A 69 -1.11 6.72 -15.26
CA ALA A 69 -1.44 6.99 -16.65
C ALA A 69 -1.82 5.66 -17.31
N ALA A 70 -2.86 5.63 -18.13
CA ALA A 70 -3.63 4.43 -18.48
C ALA A 70 -2.88 3.26 -19.15
N ASP A 71 -1.56 3.33 -19.33
CA ASP A 71 -0.71 2.38 -20.05
C ASP A 71 -0.16 1.20 -19.21
N ASP A 72 -0.16 1.26 -17.87
CA ASP A 72 0.46 0.19 -17.06
C ASP A 72 -0.57 -0.79 -16.46
N ARG A 73 -1.67 -1.04 -17.18
CA ARG A 73 -2.50 -2.21 -16.86
C ARG A 73 -1.76 -3.43 -17.41
N PRO A 74 -1.37 -4.43 -16.60
CA PRO A 74 -1.07 -5.74 -17.16
C PRO A 74 -2.36 -6.18 -17.86
N GLU A 75 -2.30 -6.19 -19.19
CA GLU A 75 -3.32 -6.74 -20.07
C GLU A 75 -3.69 -8.09 -19.47
N THR A 76 -4.94 -8.25 -19.07
CA THR A 76 -5.43 -9.53 -18.58
C THR A 76 -5.19 -10.53 -19.69
N VAL A 77 -4.14 -11.33 -19.56
CA VAL A 77 -3.92 -12.50 -20.41
C VAL A 77 -5.21 -13.31 -20.34
N PRO A 78 -5.96 -13.44 -21.44
CA PRO A 78 -7.13 -14.29 -21.43
C PRO A 78 -6.61 -15.72 -21.24
N ASP A 79 -6.95 -16.31 -20.09
CA ASP A 79 -6.86 -17.74 -19.86
C ASP A 79 -7.86 -18.41 -20.82
N ASN A 80 -7.41 -18.63 -22.05
CA ASN A 80 -8.14 -19.46 -23.01
C ASN A 80 -7.82 -20.92 -22.68
N GLY A 81 -8.33 -21.36 -21.52
CA GLY A 81 -8.42 -22.76 -21.18
C GLY A 81 -9.42 -23.41 -22.12
N THR A 82 -8.91 -23.89 -23.26
CA THR A 82 -9.64 -24.74 -24.20
C THR A 82 -10.37 -25.84 -23.43
N GLU A 83 -11.70 -25.77 -23.45
CA GLU A 83 -12.59 -26.88 -23.17
C GLU A 83 -12.27 -28.01 -24.16
N ALA A 84 -11.47 -28.99 -23.72
CA ALA A 84 -11.38 -30.28 -24.39
C ALA A 84 -12.45 -31.21 -23.78
N SER A 85 -13.65 -31.11 -24.35
CA SER A 85 -14.49 -32.25 -24.77
C SER A 85 -14.44 -33.52 -23.92
N GLU A 86 -15.49 -33.69 -23.11
CA GLU A 86 -16.54 -34.70 -23.32
C GLU A 86 -16.20 -36.01 -24.07
N GLN A 87 -16.44 -37.14 -23.37
CA GLN A 87 -16.87 -38.46 -23.86
C GLN A 87 -15.95 -39.30 -24.77
N ALA A 88 -15.45 -40.41 -24.21
CA ALA A 88 -15.58 -41.78 -24.76
C ALA A 88 -15.31 -42.82 -23.67
#